data_AF-A0A397ITC4-F1
#
_entry.id   AF-A0A397ITC4-F1
#
_cell.length_a   1.000
_cell.length_b   1.000
_cell.length_c   1.000
_cell.angle_alpha   90.00
_cell.angle_beta   90.00
_cell.angle_gamma   90.00
#
_symmetry.space_group_name_H-M   'P 1'
#
loop_
_entity.id
_entity.type
_entity.pdbx_description
1 polymer ?
#
loop_
_entity_poly.entity_id
_entity_poly.type
_entity_poly.pdbx_seq_one_letter_code
_entity_poly.pdbx_strand_id
1 'polypeptide(L)'
;MENWNDDIRVVVSIDFGTTYSGFAYSNKLNQEHTINDTWPGRMGQTKTNSVLQYADSEFSEVSEWGYPALAQKPSRKNKKKPDPKPVELFKLHLGNMPDSEKPPLPKGLDHKKAITDYLKKMGEVYLNFDIYMYICMR
;
A
#
# COMPACT_ATOMS: atom_id res chain seq x y z
N MET A 1 4.25 -33.11 -14.60
CA MET A 1 3.66 -31.94 -13.93
C MET A 1 4.76 -31.33 -13.09
N GLU A 2 5.13 -30.07 -13.35
CA GLU A 2 6.12 -29.37 -12.52
C GLU A 2 5.57 -29.21 -11.09
N ASN A 3 6.42 -29.46 -10.10
CA ASN A 3 6.08 -29.33 -8.69
C ASN A 3 6.30 -27.88 -8.24
N TRP A 4 5.28 -27.04 -8.41
CA TRP A 4 5.33 -25.61 -8.06
C TRP A 4 5.60 -25.34 -6.58
N ASN A 5 5.39 -26.34 -5.71
CA ASN A 5 5.69 -26.21 -4.27
C ASN A 5 7.17 -25.95 -3.99
N ASP A 6 8.07 -26.32 -4.91
CA ASP A 6 9.49 -26.08 -4.69
C ASP A 6 9.93 -24.63 -4.95
N ASP A 7 9.19 -23.90 -5.80
CA ASP A 7 9.51 -22.53 -6.21
C ASP A 7 8.90 -21.44 -5.31
N ILE A 8 7.91 -21.78 -4.47
CA ILE A 8 7.28 -20.83 -3.55
C ILE A 8 8.24 -20.54 -2.39
N ARG A 9 8.72 -19.29 -2.31
CA ARG A 9 9.66 -18.84 -1.26
C ARG A 9 8.94 -18.18 -0.09
N VAL A 10 7.89 -17.43 -0.38
CA VAL A 10 7.12 -16.65 0.59
C VAL A 10 5.64 -16.73 0.24
N VAL A 11 4.82 -16.86 1.28
CA VAL A 11 3.36 -16.68 1.20
C VAL A 11 3.00 -15.45 1.98
N VAL A 12 2.19 -14.57 1.38
CA VAL A 12 1.72 -13.32 2.00
C VAL A 12 0.20 -13.34 2.08
N SER A 13 -0.35 -13.15 3.27
CA SER A 13 -1.77 -12.91 3.50
C SER A 13 -2.00 -11.41 3.67
N ILE A 14 -2.79 -10.80 2.79
CA ILE A 14 -3.09 -9.37 2.80
C ILE A 14 -4.49 -9.16 3.38
N ASP A 15 -4.58 -8.36 4.44
CA ASP A 15 -5.83 -7.74 4.89
C ASP A 15 -5.96 -6.38 4.22
N PHE A 16 -6.66 -6.33 3.09
CA PHE A 16 -6.92 -5.09 2.35
C PHE A 16 -8.22 -4.45 2.85
N GLY A 17 -8.14 -3.55 3.83
CA GLY A 17 -9.30 -2.84 4.37
C GLY A 17 -9.63 -1.54 3.63
N THR A 18 -10.73 -0.89 4.03
CA THR A 18 -11.14 0.41 3.45
C THR A 18 -10.33 1.57 4.04
N THR A 19 -10.06 1.53 5.34
CA THR A 19 -9.32 2.57 6.07
C THR A 19 -7.88 2.15 6.35
N TYR A 20 -7.69 0.90 6.78
CA TYR A 20 -6.39 0.35 7.16
C TYR A 20 -6.18 -0.99 6.47
N SER A 21 -4.95 -1.26 6.08
CA SER A 21 -4.54 -2.54 5.53
C SER A 21 -3.29 -3.04 6.23
N GLY A 22 -3.09 -4.34 6.23
CA GLY A 22 -1.92 -4.99 6.79
C GLY A 22 -1.61 -6.27 6.04
N PHE A 23 -0.46 -6.86 6.33
CA PHE A 23 -0.18 -8.20 5.85
C PHE A 23 0.60 -9.00 6.89
N ALA A 24 0.47 -10.31 6.78
CA ALA A 24 1.35 -11.26 7.44
C ALA A 24 2.00 -12.13 6.36
N TYR A 25 3.17 -12.68 6.66
CA TYR A 25 3.90 -13.51 5.73
C TYR A 25 4.59 -14.66 6.44
N SER A 26 4.93 -15.69 5.69
CA SER A 26 5.76 -16.80 6.13
C SER A 26 6.69 -17.20 4.99
N ASN A 27 7.91 -17.59 5.33
CA ASN A 27 8.92 -18.00 4.37
C ASN A 27 9.17 -19.51 4.47
N LYS A 28 9.50 -20.16 3.36
CA LYS A 28 9.84 -21.59 3.35
C LYS A 28 10.94 -21.96 4.35
N LEU A 29 11.90 -21.06 4.61
CA LEU A 29 13.01 -21.25 5.55
C LEU A 29 12.61 -21.02 7.02
N ASN A 30 11.64 -20.14 7.27
CA ASN A 30 11.13 -19.86 8.60
C ASN A 30 9.59 -19.91 8.56
N GLN A 31 9.07 -21.06 8.98
CA GLN A 31 7.64 -21.38 8.92
C GLN A 31 6.80 -20.63 9.97
N GLU A 32 7.40 -19.82 10.83
CA GLU A 32 6.64 -18.91 11.68
C GLU A 32 5.93 -17.85 10.85
N HIS A 33 4.76 -17.43 11.33
CA HIS A 33 3.99 -16.37 10.70
C HIS A 33 4.39 -15.03 11.31
N THR A 34 4.91 -14.14 10.48
CA THR A 34 5.28 -12.78 10.89
C THR A 34 4.21 -11.80 10.44
N ILE A 35 3.66 -11.03 11.38
CA ILE A 35 2.80 -9.89 11.07
C ILE A 35 3.69 -8.68 10.83
N ASN A 36 3.52 -8.01 9.68
CA ASN A 36 4.30 -6.81 9.41
C ASN A 36 3.88 -5.66 10.33
N ASP A 37 4.85 -5.09 11.04
CA ASP A 37 4.65 -3.93 11.92
C ASP A 37 5.50 -2.71 11.52
N THR A 38 6.28 -2.86 10.45
CA THR A 38 7.24 -1.86 9.98
C THR A 38 6.72 -1.27 8.66
N TRP A 39 6.35 0.01 8.72
CA TRP A 39 5.77 0.75 7.59
C TRP A 39 6.55 2.05 7.35
N PRO A 40 6.49 2.63 6.14
CA PRO A 40 7.04 3.95 5.89
C PRO A 40 6.54 4.98 6.91
N GLY A 41 7.47 5.59 7.65
CA GLY A 41 7.15 6.62 8.66
C GLY A 41 6.50 6.15 9.95
N ARG A 42 6.23 4.84 10.15
CA ARG A 42 5.73 4.28 11.43
C ARG A 42 6.21 2.85 11.68
N MET A 43 6.77 2.61 12.85
CA MET A 43 7.16 1.27 13.34
C MET A 43 6.26 0.82 14.50
N GLY A 44 6.12 -0.49 14.69
CA GLY A 44 5.33 -1.10 15.76
C GLY A 44 3.81 -1.06 15.54
N GLN A 45 3.35 -0.75 14.32
CA GLN A 45 1.92 -0.74 13.97
C GLN A 45 1.63 -1.87 13.01
N THR A 46 0.70 -2.76 13.32
CA THR A 46 0.40 -3.93 12.47
C THR A 46 -0.34 -3.59 11.17
N LYS A 47 -0.75 -2.32 11.00
CA LYS A 47 -1.49 -1.83 9.83
C LYS A 47 -1.04 -0.43 9.43
N THR A 48 -1.23 -0.11 8.15
CA THR A 48 -1.05 1.22 7.57
C THR A 48 -2.34 1.71 6.90
N ASN A 49 -2.46 3.01 6.66
CA ASN A 49 -3.63 3.60 6.01
C ASN A 49 -3.80 3.10 4.56
N SER A 50 -5.05 2.92 4.11
CA SER A 50 -5.39 2.56 2.72
C SER A 50 -5.56 3.81 1.87
N VAL A 51 -4.44 4.53 1.71
CA VAL A 51 -4.39 5.88 1.16
C VAL A 51 -3.23 6.04 0.20
N LEU A 52 -3.45 6.81 -0.87
CA LEU A 52 -2.45 7.19 -1.86
C LEU A 52 -2.34 8.70 -1.99
N GLN A 53 -1.16 9.20 -2.34
CA GLN A 53 -0.94 10.54 -2.84
C GLN A 53 -0.15 10.44 -4.15
N TYR A 54 -0.65 11.09 -5.19
CA TYR A 54 0.01 11.13 -6.49
C TYR A 54 0.87 12.39 -6.65
N ALA A 55 1.96 12.27 -7.40
CA ALA A 55 2.88 13.37 -7.68
C ALA A 55 2.27 14.43 -8.61
N ASP A 56 1.33 14.03 -9.45
CA ASP A 56 0.73 14.83 -10.51
C ASP A 56 -0.78 14.54 -10.69
N SER A 57 -1.44 15.38 -11.49
CA SER A 57 -2.87 15.27 -11.80
C SER A 57 -3.22 14.15 -12.78
N GLU A 58 -2.23 13.60 -13.50
CA GLU A 58 -2.42 12.50 -14.44
C GLU A 58 -2.28 11.14 -13.75
N PHE A 59 -2.04 11.15 -12.43
CA PHE A 59 -1.86 9.98 -11.59
C PHE A 59 -0.73 9.07 -12.10
N SER A 60 0.33 9.65 -12.66
CA SER A 60 1.40 8.88 -13.31
C SER A 60 2.25 8.11 -12.30
N GLU A 61 2.48 8.71 -11.13
CA GLU A 61 3.31 8.16 -10.06
C GLU A 61 2.71 8.41 -8.67
N VAL A 62 2.80 7.41 -7.78
CA VAL A 62 2.48 7.54 -6.35
C VAL A 62 3.68 8.13 -5.63
N SER A 63 3.55 9.37 -5.15
CA SER A 63 4.59 10.04 -4.37
C SER A 63 4.64 9.54 -2.93
N GLU A 64 3.48 9.29 -2.32
CA GLU A 64 3.35 8.84 -0.93
C GLU A 64 2.15 7.89 -0.80
N TRP A 65 2.19 6.99 0.17
CA TRP A 65 1.10 6.07 0.47
C TRP A 65 1.09 5.75 1.96
N GLY A 66 0.00 5.18 2.46
CA GLY A 66 -0.09 4.83 3.88
C GLY A 66 -0.04 6.05 4.79
N TYR A 67 0.65 5.94 5.92
CA TYR A 67 0.76 7.04 6.87
C TYR A 67 1.41 8.31 6.30
N PRO A 68 2.53 8.26 5.53
CA PRO A 68 3.13 9.44 4.92
C PRO A 68 2.14 10.31 4.13
N ALA A 69 1.25 9.70 3.35
CA ALA A 69 0.26 10.42 2.56
C ALA A 69 -0.75 11.25 3.39
N LEU A 70 -0.84 10.99 4.70
CA LEU A 70 -1.67 11.74 5.65
C LEU A 70 -0.84 12.67 6.55
N ALA A 71 0.48 12.53 6.57
CA ALA A 71 1.34 13.34 7.42
C ALA A 71 1.34 14.78 6.92
N GLN A 72 0.83 15.71 7.73
CA GLN A 72 0.88 17.13 7.40
C GLN A 72 2.33 17.58 7.30
N LYS A 73 2.77 17.96 6.10
CA LYS A 73 4.07 18.62 5.95
C LYS A 73 3.98 19.98 6.64
N PRO A 74 4.94 20.36 7.50
CA PRO A 74 4.94 21.70 8.08
C PRO A 74 4.86 22.73 6.96
N SER A 75 3.88 23.64 7.05
CA SER A 75 3.57 24.59 5.98
C SER A 75 4.83 25.42 5.67
N ARG A 76 5.51 25.12 4.56
CA ARG A 76 6.48 26.07 4.02
C ARG A 76 5.65 27.24 3.52
N LYS A 77 5.69 28.36 4.24
CA LYS A 77 4.94 29.62 4.01
C LYS A 77 4.99 30.17 2.57
N ASN A 78 5.74 29.55 1.66
CA ASN A 78 5.99 29.99 0.28
C ASN A 78 5.49 29.03 -0.82
N LYS A 79 4.72 27.96 -0.52
CA LYS A 79 4.15 27.12 -1.60
C LYS A 79 2.92 27.80 -2.22
N LYS A 80 3.04 28.18 -3.50
CA LYS A 80 1.95 28.72 -4.34
C LYS A 80 0.87 27.70 -4.71
N LYS A 81 1.10 26.40 -4.49
CA LYS A 81 0.17 25.32 -4.82
C LYS A 81 -0.26 24.57 -3.55
N PRO A 82 -1.56 24.25 -3.40
CA PRO A 82 -2.02 23.38 -2.33
C PRO A 82 -1.33 22.01 -2.46
N ASP A 83 -1.03 21.37 -1.32
CA ASP A 83 -0.48 20.02 -1.35
C ASP A 83 -1.50 19.05 -2.01
N PRO A 84 -1.04 18.05 -2.76
CA PRO A 84 -1.94 17.10 -3.42
C PRO A 84 -2.84 16.42 -2.37
N LYS A 85 -4.14 16.36 -2.62
CA LYS A 85 -5.07 15.71 -1.70
C LYS A 85 -4.86 14.19 -1.72
N PRO A 86 -4.89 13.52 -0.56
CA PRO A 86 -4.86 12.07 -0.50
C PRO A 86 -6.11 11.47 -1.17
N VAL A 87 -5.94 10.29 -1.76
CA VAL A 87 -6.98 9.45 -2.34
C VAL A 87 -7.25 8.31 -1.37
N GLU A 88 -8.47 8.27 -0.85
CA GLU A 88 -8.92 7.33 0.18
C GLU A 88 -10.15 6.57 -0.32
N LEU A 89 -10.57 5.52 0.41
CA LEU A 89 -11.83 4.81 0.19
C LEU A 89 -12.03 4.19 -1.20
N PHE A 90 -11.00 4.15 -2.04
CA PHE A 90 -11.04 3.57 -3.38
C PHE A 90 -11.45 2.08 -3.39
N LYS A 91 -11.23 1.35 -2.28
CA LYS A 91 -11.71 -0.03 -2.12
C LYS A 91 -13.24 -0.14 -2.17
N LEU A 92 -13.99 0.87 -1.69
CA LEU A 92 -15.45 0.83 -1.68
C LEU A 92 -16.06 0.75 -3.09
N HIS A 93 -15.31 1.13 -4.13
CA HIS A 93 -15.74 0.97 -5.51
C HIS A 93 -15.84 -0.49 -5.98
N LEU A 94 -15.25 -1.44 -5.24
CA LEU A 94 -15.44 -2.88 -5.46
C LEU A 94 -16.79 -3.39 -4.91
N GLY A 95 -17.47 -2.60 -4.07
CA GLY A 95 -18.74 -2.97 -3.47
C GLY A 95 -19.89 -2.92 -4.47
N ASN A 96 -20.88 -3.78 -4.26
CA ASN A 96 -22.13 -3.76 -5.03
C ASN A 96 -23.06 -2.68 -4.48
N MET A 97 -22.72 -1.41 -4.71
CA MET A 97 -23.50 -0.24 -4.31
C MET A 97 -23.75 0.69 -5.50
N PRO A 98 -24.84 1.47 -5.49
CA PRO A 98 -25.10 2.45 -6.54
C PRO A 98 -23.94 3.44 -6.70
N ASP A 99 -23.65 3.85 -7.93
CA ASP A 99 -22.56 4.79 -8.20
C ASP A 99 -22.73 6.14 -7.47
N SER A 100 -23.97 6.55 -7.19
CA SER A 100 -24.28 7.76 -6.41
C SER A 100 -23.86 7.68 -4.94
N GLU A 101 -23.70 6.48 -4.40
CA GLU A 101 -23.30 6.25 -3.01
C GLU A 101 -21.79 5.98 -2.89
N LYS A 102 -21.09 5.71 -4.00
CA LYS A 102 -19.65 5.47 -3.99
C LYS A 102 -18.90 6.74 -3.59
N PRO A 103 -17.82 6.63 -2.80
CA PRO A 103 -17.03 7.78 -2.42
C PRO A 103 -16.43 8.44 -3.67
N PRO A 104 -16.36 9.79 -3.73
CA PRO A 104 -15.83 10.47 -4.89
C PRO A 104 -14.34 10.19 -5.05
N LEU A 105 -13.91 9.95 -6.30
CA LEU A 105 -12.50 9.88 -6.68
C LEU A 105 -12.11 11.14 -7.49
N PRO A 106 -10.82 11.52 -7.48
CA PRO A 106 -10.31 12.55 -8.39
C PRO A 106 -10.73 12.29 -9.84
N LYS A 107 -11.11 13.36 -10.55
CA LYS A 107 -11.54 13.26 -11.96
C LYS A 107 -10.42 12.61 -12.79
N GLY A 108 -10.76 11.55 -13.53
CA GLY A 108 -9.82 10.82 -14.38
C GLY A 108 -9.11 9.64 -13.69
N LEU A 109 -9.25 9.47 -12.36
CA LEU A 109 -8.69 8.32 -11.66
C LEU A 109 -9.68 7.16 -11.59
N ASP A 110 -9.34 6.03 -12.20
CA ASP A 110 -10.06 4.77 -12.02
C ASP A 110 -9.70 4.12 -10.66
N HIS A 111 -10.70 3.67 -9.92
CA HIS A 111 -10.53 2.90 -8.69
C HIS A 111 -9.64 1.66 -8.89
N LYS A 112 -9.70 0.98 -10.04
CA LYS A 112 -8.84 -0.18 -10.33
C LYS A 112 -7.36 0.21 -10.36
N LYS A 113 -7.05 1.38 -10.90
CA LYS A 113 -5.69 1.94 -10.89
C LYS A 113 -5.25 2.25 -9.47
N ALA A 114 -6.09 2.93 -8.68
CA ALA A 114 -5.77 3.23 -7.28
C ALA A 114 -5.53 1.96 -6.44
N ILE A 115 -6.37 0.93 -6.59
CA ILE A 115 -6.18 -0.36 -5.91
C ILE A 115 -4.86 -1.02 -6.35
N THR A 116 -4.60 -1.05 -7.66
CA THR A 116 -3.39 -1.66 -8.23
C THR A 116 -2.14 -0.96 -7.71
N ASP A 117 -2.12 0.37 -7.73
CA ASP A 117 -0.96 1.15 -7.29
C ASP A 117 -0.74 1.02 -5.78
N TYR A 118 -1.82 0.96 -4.98
CA TYR A 118 -1.72 0.69 -3.54
C TYR A 118 -1.11 -0.68 -3.24
N LEU A 119 -1.60 -1.73 -3.91
CA LEU A 119 -1.08 -3.09 -3.72
C LEU A 119 0.36 -3.23 -4.23
N LYS A 120 0.76 -2.51 -5.29
CA LYS A 120 2.16 -2.43 -5.73
C LYS A 120 3.06 -1.80 -4.67
N LYS A 121 2.64 -0.69 -4.04
CA LYS A 121 3.40 -0.06 -2.95
C LYS A 121 3.52 -0.94 -1.71
N MET A 122 2.45 -1.66 -1.36
CA MET A 122 2.52 -2.70 -0.34
C MET A 122 3.47 -3.83 -0.75
N GLY A 123 3.48 -4.16 -2.04
CA GLY A 123 4.43 -5.04 -2.73
C GLY A 123 5.89 -4.75 -2.43
N GLU A 124 6.27 -3.50 -2.67
CA GLU A 124 7.63 -3.00 -2.47
C GLU A 124 8.09 -3.18 -1.01
N VAL A 125 7.18 -3.16 -0.02
CA VAL A 125 7.54 -3.37 1.39
C VAL A 125 8.09 -4.78 1.61
N TYR A 126 7.34 -5.83 1.23
CA TYR A 126 7.79 -7.21 1.45
C TYR A 126 8.89 -7.66 0.50
N LEU A 127 8.97 -7.15 -0.73
CA LEU A 127 10.10 -7.43 -1.62
C LEU A 127 11.43 -6.89 -1.07
N ASN A 128 11.39 -5.78 -0.33
CA ASN A 128 12.57 -5.32 0.42
C ASN A 128 12.96 -6.31 1.52
N PHE A 129 12.00 -6.95 2.21
CA PHE A 129 12.33 -7.98 3.22
C PHE A 129 13.04 -9.20 2.62
N ASP A 130 12.64 -9.68 1.43
CA ASP A 130 13.32 -10.81 0.77
C ASP A 130 14.76 -10.48 0.37
N ILE A 131 15.04 -9.23 -0.03
CA ILE A 131 16.39 -8.76 -0.35
C ILE A 131 17.24 -8.63 0.92
N TYR A 132 16.71 -7.97 1.97
CA TYR A 132 17.45 -7.77 3.21
C TYR A 132 17.69 -9.08 3.97
N MET A 133 16.75 -10.03 3.96
CA MET A 133 16.96 -11.34 4.56
C MET A 133 18.03 -12.14 3.80
N TYR A 134 18.08 -12.04 2.47
CA TYR A 134 19.18 -12.64 1.68
C TYR A 134 20.54 -12.00 1.94
N ILE A 135 20.59 -10.68 2.20
CA ILE A 135 21.84 -9.96 2.51
C ILE A 135 22.32 -10.25 3.94
N CYS A 136 21.41 -10.33 4.93
CA CYS A 136 21.77 -10.64 6.31
C CYS A 136 22.11 -12.13 6.55
N MET A 137 21.82 -13.02 5.61
CA MET A 137 22.14 -14.46 5.69
C MET A 137 23.33 -14.87 4.79
N ARG A 138 24.13 -13.93 4.28
CA ARG A 138 25.41 -14.21 3.61
C ARG A 138 26.60 -13.64 4.36
#